data_AF-A0A1L5BLY1-F1
#
_entry.id   AF-A0A1L5BLY1-F1
#
_cell.length_a   1.000
_cell.length_b   1.000
_cell.length_c   1.000
_cell.angle_alpha   90.00
_cell.angle_beta   90.00
_cell.angle_gamma   90.00
#
_symmetry.space_group_name_H-M   'P 1'
#
loop_
_entity.id
_entity.type
_entity.pdbx_description
1 polymer ?
#
loop_
_entity_poly.entity_id
_entity_poly.type
_entity_poly.pdbx_seq_one_letter_code
_entity_poly.pdbx_strand_id
1 'polypeptide(L)'
;MKISLLALLGGTALALSACASTGNEPVAPAPPVGPGAISGTVAADRNGDGIVDGYYSPDGMYHEIQGPPCPPPPPPPPPSRRGERG
;
A
#
# COMPACT_ATOMS: atom_id res chain seq x y z
N MET A 1 41.57 28.98 -12.19
CA MET A 1 40.83 28.08 -11.28
C MET A 1 39.30 28.24 -11.35
N LYS A 2 38.74 29.45 -11.59
CA LYS A 2 37.28 29.65 -11.65
C LYS A 2 36.58 29.04 -12.89
N ILE A 3 37.28 28.97 -14.03
CA ILE A 3 36.72 28.48 -15.31
C ILE A 3 36.54 26.96 -15.29
N SER A 4 37.48 26.22 -14.69
CA SER A 4 37.42 24.77 -14.53
C SER A 4 36.26 24.33 -13.63
N LEU A 5 35.94 25.12 -12.59
CA LEU A 5 34.82 24.86 -11.70
C LEU A 5 33.46 25.04 -12.40
N LEU A 6 33.34 26.08 -13.23
CA LEU A 6 32.15 26.34 -14.06
C LEU A 6 31.94 25.23 -15.11
N ALA A 7 33.02 24.74 -15.73
CA ALA A 7 32.95 23.64 -16.68
C ALA A 7 32.53 22.32 -16.02
N LEU A 8 33.01 22.03 -14.80
CA LEU A 8 32.62 20.83 -14.06
C LEU A 8 31.14 20.85 -13.67
N LEU A 9 30.65 21.99 -13.16
CA LEU A 9 29.24 22.16 -12.78
C LEU A 9 28.29 22.10 -13.97
N GLY A 10 28.68 22.68 -15.11
CA GLY A 10 27.90 22.58 -16.34
C GLY A 10 27.82 21.16 -16.89
N GLY A 11 28.94 20.41 -16.84
CA GLY A 11 29.00 19.04 -17.34
C GLY A 11 28.16 18.06 -16.52
N THR A 12 28.16 18.17 -15.19
CA THR A 12 27.37 17.27 -14.33
C THR A 12 25.86 17.50 -14.45
N ALA A 13 25.42 18.76 -14.59
CA ALA A 13 23.99 19.07 -14.78
C ALA A 13 23.44 18.48 -16.09
N LEU A 14 24.23 18.51 -17.18
CA LEU A 14 23.84 17.94 -18.47
C LEU A 14 23.80 16.40 -18.44
N ALA A 15 24.76 15.77 -17.73
CA ALA A 15 24.79 14.32 -17.58
C ALA A 15 23.61 13.77 -16.75
N LEU A 16 23.21 14.46 -15.67
CA LEU A 16 22.03 14.07 -14.87
C LEU A 16 20.72 14.20 -15.66
N SER A 17 20.58 15.25 -16.48
CA SER A 17 19.38 15.48 -17.30
C SER A 17 19.20 14.39 -18.37
N ALA A 18 20.30 13.84 -18.90
CA ALA A 18 20.25 12.74 -19.87
C ALA A 18 19.76 11.42 -19.26
N CYS A 19 20.04 11.15 -17.99
CA CYS A 19 19.52 9.94 -17.29
C CYS A 19 18.10 10.11 -16.76
N ALA A 20 17.58 11.33 -16.60
CA ALA A 20 16.22 11.60 -16.12
C ALA A 20 15.18 11.70 -17.26
N SER A 21 15.60 11.49 -18.52
CA SER A 21 14.69 11.52 -19.67
C SER A 21 13.82 10.27 -19.72
N THR A 22 12.72 10.28 -18.96
CA THR A 22 11.66 9.25 -18.98
C THR A 22 10.53 9.61 -19.95
N GLY A 23 10.81 10.44 -20.96
CA GLY A 23 9.77 11.04 -21.81
C GLY A 23 9.05 10.07 -22.74
N ASN A 24 9.57 8.86 -22.94
CA ASN A 24 9.10 7.96 -23.99
C ASN A 24 9.17 6.46 -23.63
N GLU A 25 9.32 6.10 -22.36
CA GLU A 25 9.17 4.70 -21.98
C GLU A 25 7.71 4.28 -22.20
N PRO A 26 7.46 3.18 -22.92
CA PRO A 26 6.12 2.60 -22.97
C PRO A 26 5.76 2.23 -21.53
N VAL A 27 4.87 3.00 -20.92
CA VAL A 27 4.22 2.58 -19.68
C VAL A 27 3.40 1.37 -20.08
N ALA A 28 3.90 0.18 -19.73
CA ALA A 28 3.19 -1.05 -19.96
C ALA A 28 1.78 -0.89 -19.37
N PRO A 29 0.72 -1.31 -20.09
CA PRO A 29 -0.62 -1.23 -19.57
C PRO A 29 -0.67 -1.92 -18.20
N ALA A 30 -1.32 -1.28 -17.24
CA ALA A 30 -1.41 -1.80 -15.89
C ALA A 30 -1.94 -3.26 -15.93
N PRO A 31 -1.30 -4.19 -15.20
CA PRO A 31 -1.75 -5.57 -15.17
C PRO A 31 -3.21 -5.65 -14.70
N PRO A 32 -4.00 -6.65 -15.17
CA PRO A 32 -5.36 -6.85 -14.71
C PRO A 32 -5.41 -6.90 -13.18
N VAL A 33 -6.30 -6.10 -12.59
CA VAL A 33 -6.51 -6.09 -11.15
C VAL A 33 -7.06 -7.45 -10.73
N GLY A 34 -6.34 -8.17 -9.88
CA GLY A 34 -6.75 -9.47 -9.35
C GLY A 34 -8.01 -9.36 -8.48
N PRO A 35 -8.67 -10.49 -8.17
CA PRO A 35 -9.82 -10.51 -7.26
C PRO A 35 -9.47 -9.85 -5.91
N GLY A 36 -10.26 -8.86 -5.50
CA GLY A 36 -10.04 -8.10 -4.26
C GLY A 36 -9.13 -6.88 -4.41
N ALA A 37 -8.50 -6.67 -5.56
CA ALA A 37 -7.68 -5.48 -5.81
C ALA A 37 -8.54 -4.33 -6.37
N ILE A 38 -8.40 -3.15 -5.77
CA ILE A 38 -9.13 -1.94 -6.17
C ILE A 38 -8.30 -1.19 -7.20
N SER A 39 -8.88 -0.93 -8.38
CA SER A 39 -8.15 -0.25 -9.47
C SER A 39 -7.64 1.13 -9.04
N GLY A 40 -6.39 1.44 -9.37
CA GLY A 40 -5.75 2.71 -9.01
C GLY A 40 -5.24 2.77 -7.58
N THR A 41 -5.35 1.70 -6.80
CA THR A 41 -4.78 1.60 -5.44
C THR A 41 -3.51 0.78 -5.43
N VAL A 42 -2.66 1.00 -4.44
CA VAL A 42 -1.41 0.25 -4.23
C VAL A 42 -1.51 -0.52 -2.92
N ALA A 43 -1.33 -1.84 -2.97
CA ALA A 43 -1.30 -2.67 -1.76
C ALA A 43 -0.17 -2.22 -0.82
N ALA A 44 -0.46 -2.20 0.48
CA ALA A 44 0.44 -1.72 1.51
C ALA A 44 0.65 -2.80 2.58
N ASP A 45 1.92 -3.08 2.87
CA ASP A 45 2.40 -3.87 4.00
C ASP A 45 3.28 -2.92 4.84
N ARG A 46 2.72 -2.39 5.94
CA ARG A 46 3.39 -1.42 6.81
C ARG A 46 4.18 -2.10 7.92
N ASN A 47 3.79 -3.32 8.29
CA ASN A 47 4.40 -4.06 9.38
C ASN A 47 5.56 -4.98 8.91
N GLY A 48 5.67 -5.23 7.60
CA GLY A 48 6.73 -6.01 6.95
C GLY A 48 6.58 -7.53 7.11
N ASP A 49 5.38 -8.04 7.38
CA ASP A 49 5.11 -9.47 7.58
C ASP A 49 4.82 -10.24 6.28
N GLY A 50 4.79 -9.54 5.13
CA GLY A 50 4.48 -10.12 3.82
C GLY A 50 2.99 -10.31 3.57
N ILE A 51 2.12 -9.81 4.44
CA ILE A 51 0.66 -9.78 4.32
C ILE A 51 0.23 -8.33 4.10
N VAL A 52 -0.79 -8.14 3.25
CA VAL A 52 -1.31 -6.81 2.97
C VAL A 52 -2.12 -6.29 4.17
N ASP A 53 -1.66 -5.20 4.78
CA ASP A 53 -2.36 -4.49 5.87
C ASP A 53 -3.46 -3.55 5.33
N GLY A 54 -3.28 -3.04 4.10
CA GLY A 54 -4.06 -1.93 3.58
C GLY A 54 -3.81 -1.61 2.11
N TYR A 55 -4.28 -0.44 1.68
CA TYR A 55 -3.97 0.12 0.37
C TYR A 55 -3.83 1.66 0.41
N TYR A 56 -3.02 2.19 -0.49
CA TYR A 56 -2.96 3.63 -0.77
C TYR A 56 -3.91 3.98 -1.91
N SER A 57 -4.71 5.02 -1.71
CA SER A 57 -5.53 5.66 -2.74
C SER A 57 -4.67 6.52 -3.68
N PRO A 58 -5.18 6.90 -4.88
CA PRO A 58 -4.45 7.76 -5.83
C PRO A 58 -4.02 9.12 -5.27
N ASP A 59 -4.71 9.61 -4.23
CA ASP A 59 -4.41 10.83 -3.49
C ASP A 59 -3.29 10.64 -2.43
N GLY A 60 -2.77 9.42 -2.29
CA GLY A 60 -1.75 9.04 -1.33
C GLY A 60 -2.29 8.73 0.07
N MET A 61 -3.61 8.73 0.27
CA MET A 61 -4.21 8.40 1.56
C MET A 61 -4.21 6.90 1.81
N TYR A 62 -3.87 6.50 3.03
CA TYR A 62 -3.83 5.09 3.43
C TYR A 62 -5.17 4.62 3.99
N HIS A 63 -5.59 3.42 3.60
CA HIS A 63 -6.81 2.74 4.06
C HIS A 63 -6.50 1.34 4.59
N GLU A 64 -6.95 1.02 5.80
CA GLU A 64 -6.80 -0.32 6.41
C GLU A 64 -7.77 -1.32 5.79
N ILE A 65 -7.28 -2.54 5.53
CA ILE A 65 -8.18 -3.66 5.24
C ILE A 65 -8.79 -4.09 6.57
N GLN A 66 -10.05 -3.70 6.79
CA GLN A 66 -10.86 -4.31 7.85
C GLN A 66 -11.42 -5.63 7.35
N GLY A 67 -11.00 -6.72 7.99
CA GLY A 67 -11.66 -8.01 7.82
C GLY A 67 -13.16 -7.91 8.19
N PRO A 68 -13.98 -8.88 7.75
CA PRO A 68 -15.38 -8.92 8.11
C PRO A 68 -15.56 -8.82 9.64
N PRO A 69 -16.57 -8.10 10.14
CA PRO A 69 -16.82 -8.03 11.57
C PRO A 69 -16.97 -9.45 12.13
N CYS A 70 -16.38 -9.71 13.30
CA CYS A 70 -16.53 -10.99 13.98
C CYS A 70 -18.02 -11.32 14.15
N PRO A 71 -18.45 -12.58 13.92
CA PRO A 71 -19.82 -12.97 14.17
C PRO A 71 -20.17 -12.72 15.65
N PRO A 72 -21.44 -12.36 15.95
CA PRO A 72 -21.86 -12.13 17.32
C PRO A 72 -21.63 -13.39 18.18
N PRO A 73 -21.27 -13.23 19.47
CA PRO A 73 -21.07 -14.37 20.36
C PRO A 73 -22.37 -15.19 20.45
N PRO A 74 -22.25 -16.52 20.63
CA PRO A 74 -23.42 -17.37 20.82
C PRO A 74 -24.22 -16.92 22.05
N PRO A 75 -25.56 -17.04 22.03
CA PRO A 75 -26.37 -16.72 23.19
C PRO A 75 -25.94 -17.56 24.40
N PRO A 76 -26.00 -17.02 25.62
CA PRO A 76 -25.64 -17.75 26.83
C PRO A 76 -26.50 -19.01 26.95
N PRO A 77 -25.95 -20.13 27.46
CA PRO A 77 -26.73 -21.33 27.71
C PRO A 77 -27.88 -21.00 28.67
N PRO A 78 -29.06 -21.60 28.48
CA PRO A 78 -30.17 -21.41 29.39
C PRO A 78 -29.75 -21.81 30.81
N PRO A 79 -30.23 -21.08 31.85
CA PRO A 79 -29.91 -21.42 33.24
C PRO A 79 -30.30 -22.88 33.50
N SER A 80 -29.35 -23.66 33.99
CA SER A 80 -29.63 -25.04 34.40
C SER A 80 -30.55 -25.00 35.61
N ARG A 81 -31.73 -25.64 35.53
CA ARG A 81 -32.64 -25.83 36.67
C ARG A 81 -32.10 -26.87 37.67
N ARG A 82 -30.78 -26.94 37.87
CA ARG A 82 -30.17 -27.89 38.80
C ARG A 82 -29.87 -27.13 40.09
N GLY A 83 -30.86 -27.13 40.99
CA GLY A 83 -30.73 -26.57 42.33
C GLY A 83 -32.05 -26.32 43.07
N GLU A 84 -33.20 -26.36 42.39
CA GLU A 84 -34.51 -26.00 42.99
C GLU A 84 -35.30 -27.21 43.55
N ARG A 85 -34.60 -28.24 44.05
CA ARG A 85 -35.22 -29.21 44.96
C ARG A 85 -34.17 -29.59 46.00
N GLY A 86 -34.44 -29.17 47.24
CA GLY A 86 -33.63 -29.44 48.42
C GLY A 86 -33.60 -30.91 48.82
#